data_AF-M9LNF9-F1
#
_entry.id   AF-M9LNF9-F1
#
_cell.length_a   1.000
_cell.length_b   1.000
_cell.length_c   1.000
_cell.angle_alpha   90.00
_cell.angle_beta   90.00
_cell.angle_gamma   90.00
#
_symmetry.space_group_name_H-M   'P 1'
#
loop_
_entity.id
_entity.type
_entity.pdbx_description
1 polymer ?
#
loop_
_entity_poly.entity_id
_entity_poly.type
_entity_poly.pdbx_seq_one_letter_code
_entity_poly.pdbx_strand_id
1 'polypeptide(L)' 'MINVTDKQLEIIKELAPDVEQYIASQDPNDFYTALDDAIIDYYDSNQEWLTPNGQKLQKLYDDIYSANEI' A
#
# COMPACT_ATOMS: atom_id res chain seq x y z
N MET A 1 11.57 9.20 3.71
CA MET A 1 10.83 8.44 4.74
C MET A 1 9.37 8.81 4.61
N ILE A 2 8.51 7.81 4.41
CA ILE A 2 7.08 8.00 4.18
C ILE A 2 6.41 8.34 5.50
N ASN A 3 5.50 9.32 5.50
CA ASN A 3 4.61 9.55 6.61
C ASN A 3 3.39 8.63 6.51
N VAL A 4 3.21 7.75 7.50
CA VAL A 4 2.08 6.80 7.61
C VAL A 4 1.46 6.98 8.99
N THR A 5 0.14 7.15 9.04
CA THR A 5 -0.62 7.23 10.31
C THR A 5 -0.81 5.84 10.93
N ASP A 6 -1.09 5.78 12.24
CA ASP A 6 -1.34 4.50 12.93
C ASP A 6 -2.45 3.67 12.26
N LYS A 7 -3.53 4.33 11.81
CA LYS A 7 -4.63 3.64 11.11
C LYS A 7 -4.21 3.08 9.75
N GLN A 8 -3.37 3.81 9.02
CA GLN A 8 -2.82 3.35 7.75
C GLN A 8 -1.88 2.16 7.99
N LEU A 9 -1.07 2.22 9.05
CA LEU A 9 -0.20 1.12 9.47
C LEU A 9 -1.00 -0.15 9.84
N GLU A 10 -2.13 -0.01 10.54
CA GLU A 10 -3.00 -1.15 10.86
C GLU A 10 -3.52 -1.84 9.58
N ILE A 11 -3.94 -1.06 8.57
CA ILE A 11 -4.39 -1.60 7.28
C ILE A 11 -3.24 -2.32 6.56
N ILE A 12 -2.03 -1.75 6.58
CA ILE A 12 -0.83 -2.38 5.99
C ILE A 12 -0.56 -3.72 6.67
N LYS A 13 -0.59 -3.77 8.00
CA LYS A 13 -0.38 -5.02 8.76
C LYS A 13 -1.41 -6.10 8.46
N GLU A 14 -2.65 -5.71 8.25
CA GLU A 14 -3.75 -6.63 7.96
C GLU A 14 -3.67 -7.18 6.52
N LEU A 15 -3.45 -6.30 5.55
CA LEU A 15 -3.65 -6.62 4.13
C LEU A 15 -2.35 -6.81 3.34
N ALA A 16 -1.23 -6.27 3.81
CA ALA A 16 0.07 -6.26 3.14
C ALA A 16 1.23 -6.29 4.16
N PRO A 17 1.33 -7.31 5.04
CA PRO A 17 2.27 -7.33 6.16
C PRO A 17 3.74 -7.19 5.73
N ASP A 18 4.08 -7.69 4.53
CA ASP A 18 5.44 -7.59 3.97
C ASP A 18 5.83 -6.16 3.59
N VAL A 19 4.86 -5.23 3.51
CA VAL A 19 5.08 -3.81 3.18
C VAL A 19 5.55 -3.01 4.41
N GLU A 20 5.24 -3.45 5.64
CA GLU A 20 5.57 -2.72 6.88
C GLU A 20 7.06 -2.37 6.97
N GLN A 21 7.94 -3.29 6.55
CA GLN A 21 9.39 -3.11 6.64
C GLN A 21 9.92 -1.93 5.79
N TYR A 22 9.19 -1.53 4.75
CA TYR A 22 9.62 -0.48 3.83
C TYR A 22 9.19 0.93 4.26
N ILE A 23 8.33 1.06 5.28
CA ILE A 23 7.90 2.37 5.82
C ILE A 23 9.10 3.18 6.31
N ALA A 24 10.06 2.49 6.92
CA ALA A 24 11.31 3.08 7.41
C ALA A 24 12.40 3.21 6.33
N SER A 25 12.13 2.85 5.06
CA SER A 25 13.13 2.96 3.99
C SER A 25 13.57 4.42 3.78
N GLN A 26 14.84 4.57 3.42
CA GLN A 26 15.39 5.86 3.01
C GLN A 26 14.84 6.29 1.64
N ASP A 27 14.54 5.33 0.77
CA ASP A 27 13.89 5.57 -0.52
C ASP A 27 12.37 5.33 -0.40
N PRO A 28 11.53 6.37 -0.52
CA PRO A 28 10.08 6.24 -0.56
C PRO A 28 9.57 5.28 -1.65
N ASN A 29 10.32 5.13 -2.75
CA ASN A 29 9.91 4.25 -3.86
C ASN A 29 9.88 2.78 -3.45
N ASP A 30 10.75 2.34 -2.54
CA ASP A 30 10.72 0.96 -2.03
C ASP A 30 9.37 0.64 -1.39
N PHE A 31 8.83 1.59 -0.62
CA PHE A 31 7.52 1.46 0.00
C PHE A 31 6.40 1.42 -1.04
N TYR A 32 6.42 2.33 -2.01
CA TYR A 32 5.38 2.40 -3.03
C TYR A 32 5.39 1.18 -3.96
N THR A 33 6.57 0.71 -4.38
CA THR A 33 6.70 -0.51 -5.19
C THR A 33 6.19 -1.73 -4.41
N ALA A 34 6.57 -1.88 -3.15
CA ALA A 34 6.07 -2.99 -2.34
C ALA A 34 4.55 -2.93 -2.14
N LEU A 35 3.98 -1.74 -1.98
CA LEU A 35 2.53 -1.55 -1.84
C LEU A 35 1.77 -1.82 -3.16
N ASP A 36 2.33 -1.40 -4.31
CA ASP A 36 1.79 -1.73 -5.64
C ASP A 36 1.80 -3.24 -5.88
N ASP A 37 2.92 -3.91 -5.58
CA ASP A 37 3.03 -5.38 -5.68
C ASP A 37 1.95 -6.06 -4.81
N ALA A 38 1.74 -5.58 -3.58
CA ALA A 38 0.68 -6.09 -2.72
C ALA A 38 -0.73 -5.84 -3.28
N ILE A 39 -0.98 -4.73 -3.98
CA ILE A 39 -2.26 -4.45 -4.64
C ILE A 39 -2.51 -5.44 -5.79
N ILE A 40 -1.47 -5.81 -6.54
CA ILE A 40 -1.56 -6.75 -7.66
C ILE A 40 -2.11 -8.11 -7.21
N ASP A 41 -1.73 -8.57 -6.02
CA ASP A 41 -2.21 -9.84 -5.44
C ASP A 41 -3.72 -9.86 -5.15
N TYR A 42 -4.38 -8.70 -5.15
CA TYR A 42 -5.82 -8.55 -4.90
C TYR A 42 -6.67 -8.37 -6.16
N TYR A 43 -6.11 -8.53 -7.34
CA TYR A 43 -6.91 -8.65 -8.55
C TYR A 43 -7.72 -9.95 -8.55
N ASP A 44 -8.88 -9.91 -9.21
CA ASP A 44 -9.66 -11.11 -9.47
C ASP A 44 -8.91 -12.09 -10.40
N SER A 45 -9.47 -13.28 -10.56
CA SER A 45 -8.83 -14.33 -11.37
C SER A 45 -8.64 -13.95 -12.84
N ASN A 46 -9.38 -12.95 -13.33
CA ASN A 46 -9.27 -12.45 -14.71
C ASN A 46 -8.34 -11.23 -14.82
N GLN A 47 -7.81 -10.74 -13.69
CA GLN A 47 -7.01 -9.52 -13.58
C GLN A 47 -7.71 -8.27 -14.11
N GLU A 48 -9.05 -8.22 -14.03
CA GLU A 48 -9.83 -7.08 -14.50
C GLU A 48 -10.19 -6.11 -13.38
N TRP A 49 -10.47 -6.64 -12.18
CA TRP A 49 -10.99 -5.85 -11.06
C TRP A 49 -10.26 -6.15 -9.77
N LEU A 50 -10.00 -5.10 -8.98
CA LEU A 50 -9.57 -5.25 -7.60
C LEU A 50 -10.72 -5.74 -6.73
N THR A 51 -10.43 -6.74 -5.89
CA THR A 51 -11.31 -7.14 -4.79
C THR A 51 -11.51 -5.99 -3.79
N PRO A 52 -12.49 -6.06 -2.87
CA PRO A 52 -12.69 -5.02 -1.86
C PRO A 52 -11.45 -4.72 -1.01
N ASN A 53 -10.59 -5.72 -0.75
CA ASN A 53 -9.33 -5.51 -0.02
C ASN A 53 -8.28 -4.81 -0.92
N GLY A 54 -8.19 -5.18 -2.19
CA GLY A 54 -7.35 -4.47 -3.16
C GLY A 54 -7.76 -3.00 -3.32
N GLN A 55 -9.06 -2.71 -3.34
CA GLN A 55 -9.56 -1.33 -3.39
C GLN A 55 -9.22 -0.52 -2.13
N LYS A 56 -9.24 -1.16 -0.95
CA LYS A 56 -8.78 -0.52 0.30
C LYS A 56 -7.29 -0.19 0.24
N LEU A 57 -6.46 -1.12 -0.27
CA LEU A 57 -5.02 -0.88 -0.43
C LEU A 57 -4.73 0.19 -1.50
N GLN A 58 -5.45 0.21 -2.62
CA GLN A 58 -5.33 1.28 -3.63
C GLN A 58 -5.67 2.64 -3.03
N LYS A 59 -6.79 2.72 -2.29
CA LYS A 59 -7.16 3.97 -1.62
C LYS A 59 -6.10 4.40 -0.58
N LEU A 60 -5.57 3.44 0.17
CA LEU A 60 -4.49 3.68 1.12
C LEU A 60 -3.24 4.23 0.41
N TYR A 61 -2.84 3.63 -0.71
CA TYR A 61 -1.74 4.09 -1.56
C TYR A 61 -1.97 5.56 -1.96
N ASP A 62 -3.13 5.87 -2.54
CA ASP A 62 -3.48 7.21 -3.01
C ASP A 62 -3.46 8.24 -1.87
N ASP A 63 -4.00 7.87 -0.70
CA ASP A 63 -4.06 8.74 0.48
C ASP A 63 -2.64 9.01 1.04
N ILE A 64 -1.75 8.00 1.06
CA ILE A 64 -0.34 8.17 1.48
C ILE A 64 0.45 9.00 0.47
N TYR A 65 0.32 8.69 -0.82
CA TYR A 65 1.01 9.37 -1.91
C TYR A 65 0.67 10.88 -1.89
N SER A 66 -0.62 11.20 -1.78
CA SER A 66 -1.10 12.59 -1.69
C SER A 66 -0.59 13.31 -0.44
N ALA A 67 -0.53 12.63 0.72
CA ALA A 67 -0.09 13.22 1.98
C ALA A 67 1.42 13.50 2.03
N ASN A 68 2.21 12.86 1.16
CA ASN A 68 3.65 13.04 1.09
C ASN A 68 4.09 13.97 -0.06
N GLU A 69 3.14 14.54 -0.82
CA GLU A 69 3.35 15.47 -1.95
C GLU A 69 4.41 14.98 -2.96
N ILE A 70 4.41 13.69 -3.28
CA ILE A 70 5.34 13.06 -4.24
C ILE A 70 4.78 13.14 -5.67
#